data_AF-A0A2V7Q2M2-F1
#
_entry.id   AF-A0A2V7Q2M2-F1
#
_cell.length_a   1.000
_cell.length_b   1.000
_cell.length_c   1.000
_cell.angle_alpha   90.00
_cell.angle_beta   90.00
_cell.angle_gamma   90.00
#
_symmetry.space_group_name_H-M   'P 1'
#
loop_
_entity.id
_entity.type
_entity.pdbx_description
1 polymer ?
#
loop_
_entity_poly.entity_id
_entity_poly.type
_entity_poly.pdbx_seq_one_letter_code
_entity_poly.pdbx_strand_id
1 'polypeptide(L)'
;MRHSSRLVLLAALACARRDGARQAARPLVDTSRVVLDSMPSASASVYTTAALDEAPTTIRCASPAYPDTLRRVGVQGRVMLELVIDTLGHPEAGSVRTLSSPHDSLSTLAMHAMHACEFTPARVRGRAVRVRVQIPIDFKINAP
;
A
#
# COMPACT_ATOMS: atom_id res chain seq x y z
N MET A 1 65.30 50.41 -1.29
CA MET A 1 64.45 50.04 -2.45
C MET A 1 63.05 49.71 -1.91
N ARG A 2 62.21 50.64 -1.45
CA ARG A 2 61.29 51.54 -2.19
C ARG A 2 60.83 50.97 -3.55
N HIS A 3 59.63 50.38 -3.61
CA HIS A 3 58.45 50.98 -4.25
C HIS A 3 57.19 50.14 -4.01
N SER A 4 56.32 50.69 -3.17
CA SER A 4 54.87 50.49 -3.20
C SER A 4 54.32 50.82 -4.59
N SER A 5 53.41 50.01 -5.10
CA SER A 5 52.34 50.46 -6.00
C SER A 5 51.34 49.32 -6.19
N ARG A 6 50.07 49.56 -5.78
CA ARG A 6 48.90 49.73 -6.68
C ARG A 6 48.36 48.36 -7.11
N LEU A 7 47.10 48.06 -7.26
CA LEU A 7 45.82 48.76 -7.37
C LEU A 7 44.81 47.57 -7.29
N VAL A 8 43.76 47.62 -6.48
CA VAL A 8 42.39 47.94 -6.92
C VAL A 8 41.54 46.77 -7.47
N LEU A 9 40.36 46.68 -6.86
CA LEU A 9 39.03 46.29 -7.37
C LEU A 9 38.57 44.83 -7.42
N LEU A 10 37.45 44.63 -6.72
CA LEU A 10 36.17 44.06 -7.19
C LEU A 10 36.22 42.78 -8.04
N ALA A 11 35.63 41.70 -7.52
CA ALA A 11 34.29 41.27 -7.95
C ALA A 11 33.87 39.98 -7.25
N ALA A 12 32.58 39.94 -6.91
CA ALA A 12 31.86 38.76 -6.45
C ALA A 12 31.92 37.61 -7.47
N LEU A 13 31.79 36.38 -7.00
CA LEU A 13 30.71 35.49 -7.45
C LEU A 13 30.58 34.27 -6.53
N ALA A 14 29.33 33.95 -6.25
CA ALA A 14 28.87 32.84 -5.43
C ALA A 14 29.25 31.47 -6.00
N CYS A 15 29.42 30.49 -5.12
CA CYS A 15 28.75 29.19 -5.18
C CYS A 15 29.21 28.31 -4.01
N ALA A 16 28.35 28.12 -3.01
CA ALA A 16 28.50 27.02 -2.05
C ALA A 16 27.19 26.20 -2.06
N ARG A 17 27.17 25.20 -2.95
CA ARG A 17 26.45 23.93 -2.75
C ARG A 17 27.41 23.06 -1.92
N ARG A 18 27.05 22.13 -1.04
CA ARG A 18 26.05 21.05 -1.09
C ARG A 18 26.09 20.40 0.31
N ASP A 19 24.95 20.30 0.98
CA ASP A 19 24.24 19.05 1.27
C ASP A 19 24.75 18.21 2.46
N GLY A 20 23.78 17.72 3.25
CA GLY A 20 23.94 16.47 3.98
C GLY A 20 23.91 16.55 5.51
N ALA A 21 22.83 17.09 6.06
CA ALA A 21 22.51 16.98 7.48
C ALA A 21 22.50 15.51 7.94
N ARG A 22 23.39 15.18 8.88
CA ARG A 22 23.42 13.90 9.59
C ARG A 22 22.31 13.86 10.63
N GLN A 23 21.57 12.77 10.55
CA GLN A 23 20.36 12.41 11.27
C GLN A 23 20.68 11.97 12.70
N ALA A 24 20.16 12.69 13.70
CA ALA A 24 20.14 12.23 15.09
C ALA A 24 18.98 12.89 15.84
N ALA A 25 17.85 12.20 15.92
CA ALA A 25 16.94 12.29 17.06
C ALA A 25 15.82 11.26 16.88
N ARG A 26 15.74 10.31 17.81
CA ARG A 26 14.57 9.45 18.00
C ARG A 26 13.54 10.25 18.79
N PRO A 27 12.30 10.46 18.33
CA PRO A 27 11.22 10.78 19.25
C PRO A 27 10.51 9.50 19.66
N LEU A 28 10.42 9.36 20.98
CA LEU A 28 9.58 8.43 21.70
C LEU A 28 8.12 8.70 21.27
N VAL A 29 7.38 7.66 20.89
CA VAL A 29 5.98 7.78 20.51
C VAL A 29 5.17 8.08 21.77
N ASP A 30 4.76 9.34 21.88
CA ASP A 30 3.77 9.85 22.82
C ASP A 30 2.39 9.42 22.34
N THR A 31 1.92 8.30 22.88
CA THR A 31 0.56 7.83 22.72
C THR A 31 -0.35 8.74 23.55
N SER A 32 -0.86 9.81 22.94
CA SER A 32 -2.17 10.41 23.24
C SER A 32 -2.28 11.80 22.62
N ARG A 33 -2.94 11.89 21.46
CA ARG A 33 -3.88 12.98 21.17
C ARG A 33 -4.61 12.74 19.86
N VAL A 34 -5.92 12.61 20.02
CA VAL A 34 -6.93 12.71 18.97
C VAL A 34 -6.66 13.98 18.16
N VAL A 35 -6.35 13.82 16.87
CA VAL A 35 -6.38 14.92 15.91
C VAL A 35 -7.60 14.68 15.02
N LEU A 36 -8.69 15.37 15.36
CA LEU A 36 -9.67 15.78 14.36
C LEU A 36 -9.00 16.87 13.53
N ASP A 37 -8.39 16.50 12.40
CA ASP A 37 -8.14 17.47 11.33
C ASP A 37 -8.00 16.76 9.99
N SER A 38 -8.41 17.48 8.94
CA SER A 38 -8.30 17.17 7.52
C SER A 38 -9.39 16.27 6.94
N MET A 39 -10.50 16.91 6.53
CA MET A 39 -11.25 16.47 5.36
C MET A 39 -10.33 16.54 4.13
N PRO A 40 -10.05 15.44 3.41
CA PRO A 40 -9.59 15.55 2.05
C PRO A 40 -10.84 15.59 1.14
N SER A 41 -11.01 16.76 0.52
CA SER A 41 -11.34 16.95 -0.90
C SER A 41 -12.06 15.80 -1.61
N ALA A 42 -13.20 16.10 -2.22
CA ALA A 42 -13.98 15.19 -3.06
C ALA A 42 -13.15 14.60 -4.22
N SER A 43 -12.50 13.47 -3.98
CA SER A 43 -12.26 12.39 -4.95
C SER A 43 -11.72 11.16 -4.20
N ALA A 44 -12.53 10.09 -4.16
CA ALA A 44 -12.19 8.75 -3.65
C ALA A 44 -11.85 8.62 -2.13
N SER A 45 -12.82 8.89 -1.23
CA SER A 45 -12.76 8.34 0.13
C SER A 45 -12.88 6.84 0.08
N VAL A 46 -11.75 6.16 0.23
CA VAL A 46 -11.72 4.71 0.38
C VAL A 46 -11.97 4.39 1.86
N TYR A 47 -13.16 3.88 2.18
CA TYR A 47 -13.52 3.53 3.56
C TYR A 47 -12.71 2.30 4.01
N THR A 48 -12.15 2.35 5.22
CA THR A 48 -11.54 1.18 5.87
C THR A 48 -12.60 0.35 6.59
N THR A 49 -12.36 -0.95 6.74
CA THR A 49 -13.31 -1.95 7.27
C THR A 49 -13.96 -1.60 8.62
N ALA A 50 -13.35 -0.73 9.42
CA ALA A 50 -13.87 -0.32 10.74
C ALA A 50 -15.13 0.57 10.69
N ALA A 51 -15.44 1.15 9.54
CA ALA A 51 -16.55 2.11 9.39
C ALA A 51 -17.77 1.54 8.63
N LEU A 52 -17.81 0.23 8.38
CA LEU A 52 -18.85 -0.42 7.58
C LEU A 52 -19.97 -0.97 8.46
N ASP A 53 -21.21 -0.75 8.04
CA ASP A 53 -22.36 -1.46 8.60
C ASP A 53 -22.49 -2.88 7.99
N GLU A 54 -22.19 -3.01 6.70
CA GLU A 54 -22.18 -4.28 5.97
C GLU A 54 -20.83 -4.46 5.26
N ALA A 55 -20.07 -5.47 5.70
CA ALA A 55 -18.80 -5.82 5.09
C ALA A 55 -19.01 -6.58 3.77
N PRO A 56 -18.13 -6.37 2.77
CA PRO A 56 -18.21 -7.10 1.53
C PRO A 56 -17.90 -8.57 1.79
N THR A 57 -18.72 -9.45 1.24
CA THR A 57 -18.58 -10.90 1.29
C THR A 57 -18.26 -11.42 -0.10
N THR A 58 -17.42 -12.44 -0.19
CA THR A 58 -17.07 -13.06 -1.46
C THR A 58 -18.27 -13.82 -2.02
N ILE A 59 -18.79 -13.42 -3.19
CA ILE A 59 -19.86 -14.14 -3.89
C ILE A 59 -19.26 -15.27 -4.70
N ARG A 60 -18.26 -14.94 -5.53
CA ARG A 60 -17.57 -15.91 -6.39
C ARG A 60 -16.11 -15.56 -6.43
N CYS A 61 -15.26 -16.55 -6.21
CA CYS A 61 -13.82 -16.33 -6.32
C CYS A 61 -13.18 -17.64 -6.74
N ALA A 62 -12.45 -17.60 -7.85
CA ALA A 62 -11.69 -18.75 -8.30
C ALA A 62 -10.55 -18.98 -7.30
N SER A 63 -10.48 -20.19 -6.75
CA SER A 63 -9.30 -20.58 -5.99
C SER A 63 -8.09 -20.56 -6.94
N PRO A 64 -7.00 -19.83 -6.63
CA PRO A 64 -5.83 -19.81 -7.48
C PRO A 64 -5.31 -21.23 -7.69
N ALA A 65 -5.19 -21.64 -8.96
CA ALA A 65 -4.56 -22.92 -9.29
C ALA A 65 -3.13 -22.91 -8.77
N TYR A 66 -2.81 -23.88 -7.92
CA TYR A 66 -1.51 -23.97 -7.28
C TYR A 66 -0.52 -24.67 -8.24
N PRO A 67 0.52 -23.97 -8.77
CA PRO A 67 1.42 -24.55 -9.77
C PRO A 67 2.25 -25.71 -9.22
N ASP A 68 2.47 -26.75 -10.03
CA ASP A 68 3.29 -27.90 -9.64
C ASP A 68 4.72 -27.52 -9.28
N THR A 69 5.26 -26.45 -9.88
CA THR A 69 6.59 -25.93 -9.56
C THR A 69 6.67 -25.52 -8.09
N LEU A 70 5.72 -24.70 -7.62
CA LEU A 70 5.61 -24.29 -6.21
C LEU A 70 5.30 -25.50 -5.31
N ARG A 71 4.62 -26.51 -5.85
CA ARG A 71 4.18 -27.67 -5.06
C ARG A 71 5.35 -28.57 -4.76
N ARG A 72 6.23 -28.77 -5.75
CA ARG A 72 7.48 -29.51 -5.61
C ARG A 72 8.46 -28.83 -4.67
N VAL A 73 8.51 -27.50 -4.64
CA VAL A 73 9.38 -26.75 -3.71
C VAL A 73 8.76 -26.52 -2.33
N GLY A 74 7.52 -26.95 -2.10
CA GLY A 74 6.89 -26.91 -0.77
C GLY A 74 6.51 -25.52 -0.27
N VAL A 75 6.29 -24.54 -1.17
CA VAL A 75 6.09 -23.13 -0.79
C VAL A 75 4.64 -22.89 -0.33
N GLN A 76 4.40 -22.92 0.98
CA GLN A 76 3.06 -22.70 1.54
C GLN A 76 3.04 -21.48 2.47
N GLY A 77 1.84 -21.03 2.79
CA GLY A 77 1.63 -19.96 3.77
C GLY A 77 0.46 -19.05 3.42
N ARG A 78 0.37 -17.94 4.14
CA ARG A 78 -0.71 -16.96 3.99
C ARG A 78 -0.22 -15.75 3.22
N VAL A 79 -0.90 -15.42 2.15
CA VAL A 79 -0.73 -14.16 1.43
C VAL A 79 -1.78 -13.17 1.92
N MET A 80 -1.35 -11.99 2.33
CA MET A 80 -2.22 -10.87 2.68
C MET A 80 -2.28 -9.93 1.50
N LEU A 81 -3.48 -9.75 0.93
CA LEU A 81 -3.73 -8.77 -0.12
C LEU A 81 -4.55 -7.60 0.43
N GLU A 82 -4.32 -6.42 -0.13
CA GLU A 82 -5.14 -5.23 0.03
C GLU A 82 -5.74 -4.88 -1.33
N LEU A 83 -7.03 -4.58 -1.38
CA LEU A 83 -7.69 -4.12 -2.59
C LEU A 83 -8.85 -3.20 -2.27
N VAL A 84 -9.29 -2.45 -3.28
CA VAL A 84 -10.50 -1.64 -3.20
C VAL A 84 -11.63 -2.36 -3.94
N ILE A 85 -12.74 -2.58 -3.22
CA ILE A 85 -14.00 -3.09 -3.80
C ILE A 85 -14.89 -1.88 -4.08
N ASP A 86 -15.39 -1.80 -5.30
CA ASP A 86 -16.26 -0.73 -5.75
C ASP A 86 -17.70 -0.87 -5.23
N THR A 87 -18.55 0.13 -5.44
CA THR A 87 -19.97 0.11 -5.08
C THR A 87 -20.78 -0.99 -5.79
N LEU A 88 -20.21 -1.58 -6.85
CA LEU A 88 -20.78 -2.70 -7.57
C LEU A 88 -20.29 -4.06 -7.07
N GLY A 89 -19.35 -4.11 -6.11
CA GLY A 89 -18.79 -5.37 -5.62
C GLY A 89 -17.63 -5.92 -6.45
N HIS A 90 -17.15 -5.15 -7.44
CA HIS A 90 -16.00 -5.54 -8.25
C HIS A 90 -14.68 -5.00 -7.67
N PRO A 91 -13.59 -5.78 -7.72
CA PRO A 91 -12.26 -5.30 -7.35
C PRO A 91 -11.75 -4.30 -8.39
N GLU A 92 -11.30 -3.14 -7.95
CA GLU A 92 -10.80 -2.09 -8.83
C GLU A 92 -9.44 -2.48 -9.42
N ALA A 93 -9.35 -2.50 -10.75
CA ALA A 93 -8.12 -2.81 -11.48
C ALA A 93 -7.02 -1.79 -11.12
N GLY A 94 -5.90 -2.28 -10.60
CA GLY A 94 -4.77 -1.46 -10.14
C GLY A 94 -4.81 -1.09 -8.64
N SER A 95 -5.91 -1.36 -7.94
CA SER A 95 -5.97 -1.17 -6.48
C SER A 95 -5.43 -2.36 -5.68
N VAL A 96 -5.27 -3.52 -6.33
CA VAL A 96 -4.81 -4.77 -5.72
C VAL A 96 -3.32 -4.68 -5.42
N ARG A 97 -2.96 -4.86 -4.15
CA ARG A 97 -1.60 -4.77 -3.63
C ARG A 97 -1.34 -5.92 -2.68
N THR A 98 -0.12 -6.45 -2.69
CA THR A 98 0.32 -7.45 -1.71
C THR A 98 0.87 -6.75 -0.48
N LEU A 99 0.31 -7.04 0.69
CA LEU A 99 0.80 -6.56 1.98
C LEU A 99 1.90 -7.46 2.53
N SER A 100 1.69 -8.77 2.43
CA SER A 100 2.64 -9.78 2.90
C SER A 100 2.46 -11.05 2.11
N SER A 101 3.56 -11.70 1.76
CA SER A 101 3.54 -12.98 1.06
C SER A 101 4.80 -13.77 1.41
N PRO A 102 4.69 -15.10 1.59
CA PRO A 102 5.86 -15.95 1.76
C PRO A 102 6.70 -16.08 0.49
N HIS A 103 6.15 -15.80 -0.70
CA HIS A 103 6.87 -15.93 -1.96
C HIS A 103 6.24 -15.09 -3.09
N ASP A 104 7.04 -14.43 -3.93
CA ASP A 104 6.54 -13.58 -5.03
C ASP A 104 5.58 -14.28 -5.98
N SER A 105 5.89 -15.52 -6.39
CA SER A 105 5.01 -16.32 -7.22
C SER A 105 3.61 -16.54 -6.62
N LEU A 106 3.50 -16.70 -5.29
CA LEU A 106 2.19 -16.81 -4.63
C LEU A 106 1.46 -15.47 -4.64
N SER A 107 2.19 -14.36 -4.48
CA SER A 107 1.63 -13.01 -4.61
C SER A 107 0.98 -12.82 -5.98
N THR A 108 1.68 -13.15 -7.06
CA THR A 108 1.18 -13.02 -8.44
C THR A 108 -0.06 -13.88 -8.67
N LEU A 109 -0.06 -15.13 -8.21
CA LEU A 109 -1.22 -16.02 -8.31
C LEU A 109 -2.42 -15.47 -7.54
N ALA A 110 -2.18 -15.00 -6.33
CA ALA A 110 -3.19 -14.42 -5.46
C ALA A 110 -3.82 -13.16 -6.10
N MET A 111 -2.99 -12.26 -6.64
CA MET A 111 -3.46 -11.07 -7.35
C MET A 111 -4.31 -11.45 -8.57
N HIS A 112 -3.82 -12.38 -9.40
CA HIS A 112 -4.56 -12.85 -10.57
C HIS A 112 -5.91 -13.47 -10.21
N ALA A 113 -5.96 -14.27 -9.13
CA ALA A 113 -7.22 -14.82 -8.63
C ALA A 113 -8.18 -13.71 -8.20
N MET A 114 -7.72 -12.71 -7.43
CA MET A 114 -8.57 -11.61 -6.96
C MET A 114 -9.20 -10.81 -8.10
N HIS A 115 -8.52 -10.64 -9.24
CA HIS A 115 -9.09 -9.95 -10.40
C HIS A 115 -10.31 -10.66 -10.99
N ALA A 116 -10.41 -11.98 -10.83
CA ALA A 116 -11.55 -12.78 -11.29
C ALA A 116 -12.62 -12.98 -10.21
N CYS A 117 -12.48 -12.34 -9.04
CA CYS A 117 -13.40 -12.49 -7.92
C CYS A 117 -14.47 -11.39 -7.92
N GLU A 118 -15.65 -11.79 -7.48
CA GLU A 118 -16.84 -10.98 -7.34
C GLU A 118 -17.25 -10.97 -5.87
N PHE A 119 -17.47 -9.78 -5.34
CA PHE A 119 -17.82 -9.54 -3.94
C PHE A 119 -19.18 -8.85 -3.86
N THR A 120 -19.84 -8.93 -2.70
CA THR A 120 -20.96 -8.04 -2.42
C THR A 120 -20.42 -6.63 -2.17
N PRO A 121 -21.16 -5.59 -2.57
CA PRO A 121 -20.75 -4.22 -2.29
C PRO A 121 -20.85 -3.94 -0.79
N ALA A 122 -19.85 -3.25 -0.24
CA ALA A 122 -19.92 -2.79 1.13
C ALA A 122 -20.98 -1.69 1.27
N ARG A 123 -21.70 -1.69 2.39
CA ARG A 123 -22.71 -0.67 2.67
C ARG A 123 -22.43 0.07 3.97
N VAL A 124 -22.65 1.38 3.91
CA VAL A 124 -22.67 2.27 5.07
C VAL A 124 -24.01 2.98 5.08
N ARG A 125 -24.79 2.82 6.16
CA ARG A 125 -26.14 3.38 6.30
C ARG A 125 -27.05 3.07 5.10
N GLY A 126 -26.98 1.84 4.60
CA GLY A 126 -27.78 1.37 3.46
C GLY A 126 -27.32 1.86 2.08
N ARG A 127 -26.22 2.62 2.00
CA ARG A 127 -25.63 3.08 0.73
C ARG A 127 -24.40 2.27 0.37
N ALA A 128 -24.30 1.82 -0.89
CA ALA A 128 -23.10 1.16 -1.38
C ALA A 128 -21.93 2.14 -1.44
N VAL A 129 -20.77 1.74 -0.90
CA VAL A 129 -19.57 2.58 -0.82
C VAL A 129 -18.33 1.84 -1.31
N ARG A 130 -17.34 2.60 -1.78
CA ARG A 130 -16.01 2.09 -2.12
C ARG A 130 -15.23 1.80 -0.85
N VAL A 131 -14.73 0.58 -0.72
CA VAL A 131 -14.08 0.11 0.51
C VAL A 131 -12.72 -0.48 0.21
N ARG A 132 -11.73 -0.20 1.07
CA ARG A 132 -10.47 -0.94 1.10
C ARG A 132 -10.57 -2.07 2.09
N VAL A 133 -10.31 -3.26 1.61
CA VAL A 133 -10.31 -4.49 2.40
C VAL A 133 -8.96 -5.18 2.34
N GLN A 134 -8.66 -5.92 3.40
CA GLN A 134 -7.52 -6.83 3.44
C GLN A 134 -8.04 -8.27 3.40
N ILE A 135 -7.60 -9.04 2.42
CA ILE A 135 -8.04 -10.42 2.21
C ILE A 135 -6.87 -11.37 2.50
N PRO A 136 -6.98 -12.25 3.50
CA PRO A 136 -6.05 -13.36 3.69
C PRO A 136 -6.36 -14.48 2.69
N ILE A 137 -5.33 -14.97 2.00
CA ILE A 137 -5.42 -16.14 1.13
C ILE A 137 -4.45 -17.19 1.65
N ASP A 138 -4.99 -18.29 2.14
CA ASP A 138 -4.21 -19.40 2.66
C ASP A 138 -3.87 -20.39 1.53
N PHE A 139 -2.58 -20.48 1.21
CA PHE A 139 -2.04 -21.46 0.28
C PHE A 139 -1.52 -22.66 1.07
N LYS A 140 -2.24 -23.79 0.97
CA LYS A 140 -1.88 -25.06 1.61
C LYS A 140 -1.60 -26.12 0.56
N ILE A 141 -0.50 -26.84 0.75
CA ILE A 141 -0.21 -28.04 -0.01
C ILE A 141 -0.73 -29.20 0.81
N ASN A 142 -1.80 -29.86 0.35
CA ASN A 142 -2.15 -31.16 0.89
C ASN A 142 -1.11 -32.13 0.32
N ALA A 143 -0.17 -32.55 1.16
CA ALA A 143 0.73 -33.64 0.78
C ALA A 143 -0.10 -34.90 0.50
N PRO A 144 0.22 -35.66 -0.55
CA PRO A 144 -0.41 -36.94 -0.83
C PRO A 144 -0.06 -37.99 0.24
#